data_AF-A0A923LB33-F1
#
_entry.id   AF-A0A923LB33-F1
#
_cell.length_a   1.000
_cell.length_b   1.000
_cell.length_c   1.000
_cell.angle_alpha   90.00
_cell.angle_beta   90.00
_cell.angle_gamma   90.00
#
_symmetry.space_group_name_H-M   'P 1'
#
loop_
_entity.id
_entity.type
_entity.pdbx_description
1 polymer ?
#
loop_
_entity_poly.entity_id
_entity_poly.type
_entity_poly.pdbx_seq_one_letter_code
_entity_poly.pdbx_strand_id
1 'polypeptide(L)'
;MTVKDIMTLLESPDRVRVIKDGEEIYNQYFANMEVDKDIVAQIGDAEVKRFRAVPEIRHKRWRELNLMQPLKPEETPDYSFRDLQMCIYHTITI
;
A
#
# COMPACT_ATOMS: atom_id res chain seq x y z
N MET A 1 -1.73 -1.97 20.60
CA MET A 1 -2.52 -2.47 19.45
C MET A 1 -1.58 -3.27 18.58
N THR A 2 -1.93 -4.51 18.29
CA THR A 2 -1.15 -5.44 17.46
C THR A 2 -1.60 -5.38 16.01
N VAL A 3 -0.86 -6.03 15.11
CA VAL A 3 -1.29 -6.20 13.72
C VAL A 3 -2.61 -6.98 13.65
N LYS A 4 -2.77 -8.05 14.45
CA LYS A 4 -4.03 -8.81 14.53
C LYS A 4 -5.22 -7.94 14.93
N ASP A 5 -5.03 -6.98 15.85
CA ASP A 5 -6.09 -6.04 16.20
C ASP A 5 -6.55 -5.22 14.98
N ILE A 6 -5.61 -4.72 14.16
CA ILE A 6 -5.91 -4.00 12.91
C ILE A 6 -6.59 -4.91 11.89
N MET A 7 -6.15 -6.15 11.75
CA MET A 7 -6.72 -7.11 10.80
C MET A 7 -8.22 -7.34 11.01
N THR A 8 -8.73 -7.20 12.25
CA THR A 8 -10.17 -7.31 12.52
C THR A 8 -11.02 -6.18 11.91
N LEU A 9 -10.38 -5.10 11.43
CA LEU A 9 -11.04 -3.92 10.86
C LEU A 9 -10.91 -3.83 9.33
N LEU A 10 -10.15 -4.75 8.71
CA LEU A 10 -9.89 -4.74 7.28
C LEU A 10 -10.85 -5.66 6.53
N GLU A 11 -11.15 -5.30 5.28
CA GLU A 11 -11.96 -6.10 4.38
C GLU A 11 -11.10 -6.69 3.26
N SER A 12 -11.53 -7.83 2.69
CA SER A 12 -10.82 -8.52 1.62
C SER A 12 -10.26 -7.64 0.47
N PRO A 13 -10.97 -6.61 -0.05
CA PRO A 13 -10.44 -5.76 -1.12
C PRO A 13 -9.43 -4.69 -0.66
N ASP A 14 -9.18 -4.53 0.65
CA ASP A 14 -8.22 -3.56 1.14
C ASP A 14 -6.81 -3.92 0.69
N ARG A 15 -6.06 -2.92 0.25
CA ARG A 15 -4.62 -3.09 -0.01
C ARG A 15 -3.87 -2.84 1.28
N VAL A 16 -3.12 -3.82 1.73
CA VAL A 16 -2.35 -3.77 2.96
C VAL A 16 -0.89 -3.68 2.62
N ARG A 17 -0.20 -2.75 3.27
CA ARG A 17 1.25 -2.60 3.20
C ARG A 17 1.82 -2.68 4.61
N VAL A 18 2.84 -3.51 4.81
CA VAL A 18 3.52 -3.62 6.10
C VAL A 18 4.96 -3.16 5.94
N ILE A 19 5.35 -2.17 6.74
CA ILE A 19 6.70 -1.62 6.78
C ILE A 19 7.34 -2.03 8.10
N LYS A 20 8.52 -2.64 8.03
CA LYS A 20 9.33 -2.99 9.19
C LYS A 20 10.73 -2.42 9.00
N ASP A 21 11.21 -1.64 9.97
CA ASP A 21 12.55 -1.03 9.95
C ASP A 21 12.83 -0.21 8.67
N GLY A 22 11.78 0.38 8.08
CA GLY A 22 11.85 1.18 6.85
C GLY A 22 11.71 0.35 5.55
N GLU A 23 11.67 -0.97 5.63
CA GLU A 23 11.54 -1.86 4.48
C GLU A 23 10.10 -2.38 4.31
N GLU A 24 9.65 -2.49 3.07
CA GLU A 24 8.36 -3.09 2.72
C GLU A 24 8.48 -4.62 2.75
N ILE A 25 7.86 -5.24 3.77
CA ILE A 25 7.90 -6.70 3.95
C ILE A 25 6.61 -7.39 3.45
N TYR A 26 5.56 -6.61 3.19
CA TYR A 26 4.29 -7.10 2.63
C TYR A 26 3.58 -5.98 1.87
N ASN A 27 3.01 -6.30 0.71
CA ASN A 27 2.24 -5.36 -0.11
C ASN A 27 1.28 -6.10 -1.05
N GLN A 28 0.11 -6.46 -0.52
CA GLN A 28 -0.93 -7.19 -1.25
C GLN A 28 -2.32 -6.89 -0.68
N TYR A 29 -3.36 -7.45 -1.29
CA TYR A 29 -4.71 -7.40 -0.74
C TYR A 29 -4.81 -8.11 0.63
N PHE A 30 -5.75 -7.68 1.47
CA PHE A 30 -5.98 -8.30 2.77
C PHE A 30 -6.43 -9.76 2.63
N ALA A 31 -7.24 -10.08 1.62
CA ALA A 31 -7.63 -11.46 1.32
C ALA A 31 -6.42 -12.40 1.13
N ASN A 32 -5.32 -11.90 0.59
CA ASN A 32 -4.08 -12.66 0.44
C ASN A 32 -3.34 -12.82 1.78
N MET A 33 -3.43 -11.83 2.67
CA MET A 33 -2.82 -11.87 4.00
C MET A 33 -3.53 -12.91 4.87
N GLU A 34 -4.86 -12.97 4.80
CA GLU A 34 -5.67 -13.89 5.61
C GLU A 34 -5.32 -15.37 5.36
N VAL A 35 -4.93 -15.71 4.13
CA VAL A 35 -4.57 -17.08 3.74
C VAL A 35 -3.08 -17.38 3.88
N ASP A 36 -2.24 -16.36 3.99
CA ASP A 36 -0.79 -16.49 4.18
C ASP A 36 -0.47 -16.65 5.68
N LYS A 37 -0.39 -17.90 6.12
CA LYS A 37 -0.16 -18.22 7.53
C LYS A 37 1.25 -17.83 7.99
N ASP A 38 2.22 -17.81 7.09
CA ASP A 38 3.60 -17.52 7.42
C ASP A 38 3.77 -16.03 7.71
N ILE A 39 3.20 -15.14 6.88
CA ILE A 39 3.22 -13.70 7.17
C ILE A 39 2.45 -13.41 8.46
N VAL A 40 1.27 -13.99 8.67
CA VAL A 40 0.46 -13.74 9.88
C VAL A 40 1.19 -14.21 11.14
N ALA A 41 1.88 -15.35 11.09
CA ALA A 41 2.70 -15.81 12.20
C ALA A 41 3.90 -14.87 12.46
N GLN A 42 4.50 -14.32 11.40
CA GLN A 42 5.64 -13.41 11.51
C GLN A 42 5.29 -12.04 12.09
N ILE A 43 4.14 -11.46 11.73
CA ILE A 43 3.81 -10.06 12.06
C ILE A 43 2.62 -9.89 12.99
N GLY A 44 1.77 -10.90 13.16
CA GLY A 44 0.44 -10.74 13.76
C GLY A 44 0.45 -10.18 15.18
N ASP A 45 1.42 -10.58 16.00
CA ASP A 45 1.55 -10.13 17.39
C ASP A 45 2.47 -8.91 17.54
N ALA A 46 3.02 -8.38 16.44
CA ALA A 46 3.88 -7.20 16.47
C ALA A 46 3.08 -5.94 16.87
N GLU A 47 3.70 -5.08 17.67
CA GLU A 47 3.12 -3.81 18.08
C GLU A 47 3.08 -2.82 16.89
N VAL A 48 1.92 -2.23 16.65
CA VAL A 48 1.75 -1.22 15.60
C VAL A 48 2.26 0.12 16.10
N LYS A 49 3.36 0.60 15.50
CA LYS A 49 3.93 1.93 15.76
C LYS A 49 3.17 3.03 15.03
N ARG A 50 2.63 2.73 13.84
CA ARG A 50 1.85 3.68 13.01
C ARG A 50 0.88 2.96 12.08
N PHE A 51 -0.31 3.51 11.93
CA PHE A 51 -1.30 3.06 10.95
C PHE A 51 -1.82 4.24 10.13
N ARG A 52 -1.79 4.15 8.80
CA ARG A 52 -2.27 5.21 7.89
C ARG A 52 -2.90 4.65 6.63
N ALA A 53 -4.00 5.25 6.21
CA ALA A 53 -4.46 5.18 4.83
C ALA A 53 -3.60 6.12 3.97
N VAL A 54 -2.83 5.55 3.04
CA VAL A 54 -1.95 6.29 2.13
C VAL A 54 -2.55 6.24 0.72
N PRO A 55 -3.03 7.37 0.17
CA PRO A 55 -3.49 7.41 -1.20
C PRO A 55 -2.29 7.35 -2.16
N GLU A 56 -2.39 6.49 -3.16
CA GLU A 56 -1.54 6.46 -4.35
C GLU A 56 -2.38 6.95 -5.53
N ILE A 57 -1.95 8.03 -6.17
CA ILE A 57 -2.58 8.56 -7.38
C ILE A 57 -1.58 8.42 -8.51
N ARG A 58 -1.89 7.59 -9.51
CA ARG A 58 -0.96 7.32 -10.61
C ARG A 58 -1.69 6.91 -11.88
N HIS A 59 -1.08 7.17 -13.03
CA HIS A 59 -1.56 6.67 -14.32
C HIS A 59 -1.58 5.12 -14.34
N LYS A 60 -2.63 4.50 -14.91
CA LYS A 60 -2.77 3.03 -14.94
C LYS A 60 -1.61 2.33 -15.66
N ARG A 61 -1.18 2.90 -16.79
CA ARG A 61 -0.07 2.41 -17.63
C ARG A 61 1.26 3.13 -17.39
N TRP A 62 1.46 3.71 -16.21
CA TRP A 62 2.66 4.49 -15.88
C TRP A 62 4.00 3.79 -16.20
N ARG A 63 4.11 2.46 -16.03
CA ARG A 63 5.34 1.71 -16.39
C ARG A 63 5.56 1.68 -17.89
N GLU A 64 4.52 1.33 -18.65
CA GLU A 64 4.55 1.22 -20.11
C GLU A 64 4.84 2.57 -20.78
N LEU A 65 4.32 3.65 -20.20
CA LEU A 65 4.50 5.02 -20.68
C LEU A 65 5.72 5.73 -20.06
N ASN A 66 6.52 5.03 -19.25
CA ASN A 66 7.70 5.56 -18.57
C ASN A 66 7.43 6.83 -17.72
N LEU A 67 6.25 6.93 -17.11
CA LEU A 67 5.81 8.06 -16.26
C LEU A 67 6.28 7.93 -14.80
N MET A 68 7.46 7.32 -14.57
CA MET A 68 7.96 7.07 -13.20
C MET A 68 8.66 8.28 -12.60
N GLN A 69 9.21 9.16 -13.45
CA GLN A 69 9.96 10.31 -12.97
C GLN A 69 9.01 11.41 -12.47
N PRO A 70 9.38 12.11 -11.39
CA PRO A 70 8.63 13.27 -10.95
C PRO A 70 8.67 14.33 -12.05
N LEU A 71 7.50 14.94 -12.31
CA LEU A 71 7.41 16.11 -13.18
C LEU A 71 8.15 17.28 -12.53
N LYS A 72 8.96 17.98 -13.31
CA LYS A 72 9.49 19.29 -12.92
C LYS A 72 8.38 20.33 -12.98
N PRO A 73 8.46 21.42 -12.20
CA PRO A 73 7.44 22.47 -12.19
C PRO A 73 7.13 23.06 -13.57
N GLU A 74 8.10 23.05 -14.49
CA GLU A 74 7.98 23.62 -15.83
C GLU A 74 7.43 22.62 -16.88
N GLU A 75 7.32 21.34 -16.52
CA GLU A 75 6.90 20.28 -17.44
C GLU A 75 5.37 20.13 -17.45
N THR A 76 4.80 20.03 -18.65
CA THR A 76 3.38 19.68 -18.80
C THR A 76 3.24 18.16 -18.71
N PRO A 77 2.29 17.62 -17.93
CA PRO A 77 2.08 16.17 -17.86
C PRO A 77 1.75 15.55 -19.23
N ASP A 78 2.42 14.46 -19.58
CA ASP A 78 2.14 13.65 -20.79
C ASP A 78 0.91 12.72 -20.62
N TYR A 79 -0.01 13.07 -19.73
CA TYR A 79 -1.23 12.32 -19.43
C TYR A 79 -2.37 13.25 -19.02
N SER A 80 -3.62 12.83 -19.25
CA SER A 80 -4.77 13.54 -18.72
C SER A 80 -5.05 13.15 -17.28
N PHE A 81 -5.62 14.06 -16.51
CA PHE A 81 -6.12 13.74 -15.16
C PHE A 81 -7.14 12.58 -15.18
N ARG A 82 -7.91 12.44 -16.26
CA ARG A 82 -8.88 11.34 -16.45
C ARG A 82 -8.21 9.96 -16.47
N ASP A 83 -6.93 9.89 -16.81
CA ASP A 83 -6.19 8.63 -16.91
C ASP A 83 -5.58 8.18 -15.56
N LEU A 84 -5.64 9.04 -14.54
CA LEU A 84 -5.20 8.73 -13.19
C LEU A 84 -6.18 7.78 -12.51
N GLN A 85 -5.61 6.87 -11.72
CA GLN A 85 -6.35 6.04 -10.79
C GLN A 85 -5.86 6.34 -9.38
N MET A 86 -6.81 6.44 -8.45
CA MET A 86 -6.52 6.48 -7.03
C MET A 86 -6.70 5.10 -6.43
N CYS A 87 -5.72 4.68 -5.64
CA CYS A 87 -5.76 3.50 -4.79
C CYS A 87 -5.39 3.92 -3.36
N ILE A 88 -5.93 3.23 -2.36
CA ILE A 88 -5.55 3.47 -0.96
C ILE A 88 -4.80 2.23 -0.47
N TYR A 89 -3.66 2.45 0.20
CA TYR A 89 -2.95 1.42 0.96
C TYR A 89 -3.12 1.67 2.45
N HIS A 90 -3.67 0.70 3.16
CA HIS A 90 -3.64 0.62 4.61
C HIS A 90 -2.22 0.22 5.04
N THR A 91 -1.41 1.22 5.37
CA THR A 91 0.00 1.05 5.71
C THR A 91 0.17 0.90 7.22
N ILE A 92 0.69 -0.25 7.63
CA ILE A 92 0.98 -0.62 9.01
C ILE A 92 2.51 -0.57 9.18
N THR A 93 3.00 0.26 10.09
CA THR A 93 4.42 0.29 10.47
C THR A 93 4.60 -0.41 11.80
N ILE A 94 5.47 -1.42 11.82
CA ILE A 94 5.84 -2.23 12.99
C ILE A 94 7.33 -2.10 13.32
#